data_AF-A0A1F8SJW8-F1
#
_entry.id   AF-A0A1F8SJW8-F1
#
_cell.length_a   1.000
_cell.length_b   1.000
_cell.length_c   1.000
_cell.angle_alpha   90.00
_cell.angle_beta   90.00
_cell.angle_gamma   90.00
#
_symmetry.space_group_name_H-M   'P 1'
#
loop_
_entity.id
_entity.type
_entity.pdbx_description
1 polymer ?
#
loop_
_entity_poly.entity_id
_entity_poly.type
_entity_poly.pdbx_seq_one_letter_code
_entity_poly.pdbx_strand_id
1 'polypeptide(L)' 'MPSPIIDRDTHRGWQEAGGLDTFARARKRVDQLLGEYTIPDLKPEPVVELQNMVKHLAIDAGMEQLPTLREYH' A
#
# COMPACT_ATOMS: atom_id res chain seq x y z
N MET A 1 -17.30 10.25 9.89
CA MET A 1 -16.15 9.68 10.61
C MET A 1 -14.99 10.67 10.61
N PRO A 2 -14.23 10.80 11.70
CA PRO A 2 -12.93 11.47 11.67
C PRO A 2 -11.93 10.65 10.85
N SER A 3 -11.04 11.33 10.11
CA SER A 3 -9.97 10.70 9.33
C SER A 3 -8.64 11.13 9.92
N PRO A 4 -7.63 10.24 10.02
CA PRO A 4 -6.29 10.61 10.49
C PRO A 4 -5.58 11.61 9.55
N ILE A 5 -6.12 11.87 8.35
CA ILE A 5 -5.58 12.82 7.38
C ILE A 5 -6.22 14.21 7.53
N ILE A 6 -7.53 14.26 7.80
CA ILE A 6 -8.29 15.51 7.96
C ILE A 6 -8.38 15.82 9.44
N ASP A 7 -7.56 16.77 9.86
CA ASP A 7 -7.54 17.25 11.22
C ASP A 7 -8.77 18.13 11.51
N ARG A 8 -9.46 17.78 12.58
CA ARG A 8 -10.65 18.46 13.09
C ARG A 8 -10.47 18.87 14.55
N ASP A 9 -9.24 18.83 15.04
CA ASP A 9 -8.89 19.28 16.37
C ASP A 9 -8.88 20.82 16.42
N THR A 10 -8.88 21.35 17.63
CA THR A 10 -8.61 22.75 17.89
C THR A 10 -7.21 23.12 17.42
N HIS A 11 -6.97 24.40 17.11
CA HIS A 11 -5.64 24.89 16.75
C HIS A 11 -4.56 24.49 17.78
N ARG A 12 -4.92 24.51 19.08
CA ARG A 12 -4.02 24.08 20.15
C ARG A 12 -3.68 22.59 20.06
N GLY A 13 -4.68 21.72 19.87
CA GLY A 13 -4.46 20.28 19.71
C GLY A 13 -3.62 19.96 18.47
N TRP A 14 -3.84 20.66 17.36
CA TRP A 14 -3.00 20.56 16.16
C TRP A 14 -1.54 20.95 16.42
N GLN A 15 -1.30 22.03 17.17
CA GLN A 15 0.06 22.45 17.55
C GLN A 15 0.74 21.43 18.47
N GLU A 16 0.04 20.92 19.49
CA GLU A 16 0.55 19.90 20.43
C GLU A 16 0.86 18.57 19.70
N ALA A 17 0.12 18.24 18.63
CA ALA A 17 0.36 17.09 17.77
C ALA A 17 1.51 17.27 16.75
N GLY A 18 2.25 18.37 16.83
CA GLY A 18 3.41 18.65 15.99
C GLY A 18 3.12 19.50 14.75
N GLY A 19 1.93 20.10 14.65
CA GLY A 19 1.62 21.08 13.62
C GLY A 19 1.68 20.52 12.19
N LEU A 20 1.42 19.22 12.01
CA LEU A 20 1.54 18.58 10.70
C LEU A 20 0.50 19.11 9.73
N ASP A 21 0.91 19.39 8.49
CA ASP A 21 -0.05 19.65 7.43
C ASP A 21 -0.73 18.34 6.97
N THR A 22 -1.72 18.48 6.09
CA THR A 22 -2.49 17.36 5.54
C THR A 22 -1.62 16.38 4.75
N PHE A 23 -0.58 16.86 4.07
CA PHE A 23 0.31 16.00 3.27
C PHE A 23 1.22 15.17 4.17
N ALA A 24 1.81 15.78 5.20
CA ALA A 24 2.62 15.10 6.20
C ALA A 24 1.80 14.03 6.94
N ARG A 25 0.54 14.32 7.28
CA ARG A 25 -0.38 13.33 7.85
C ARG A 25 -0.69 12.18 6.89
N ALA A 26 -0.94 12.49 5.61
CA ALA A 26 -1.17 11.46 4.59
C ALA A 26 0.05 10.54 4.42
N ARG A 27 1.26 11.11 4.35
CA ARG A 27 2.51 10.34 4.27
C ARG A 27 2.68 9.40 5.46
N LYS A 28 2.56 9.94 6.68
CA LYS A 28 2.64 9.15 7.91
C LYS A 28 1.61 8.01 7.94
N ARG A 29 0.39 8.26 7.46
CA ARG A 29 -0.65 7.23 7.39
C ARG A 29 -0.32 6.14 6.36
N VAL A 30 0.25 6.49 5.21
CA VAL A 30 0.71 5.52 4.21
C VAL A 30 1.83 4.65 4.79
N ASP A 31 2.84 5.25 5.41
CA ASP A 31 3.96 4.52 6.02
C ASP A 31 3.45 3.52 7.08
N GLN A 32 2.49 3.94 7.91
CA GLN A 32 1.84 3.06 8.88
C GLN A 32 1.09 1.90 8.20
N LEU A 33 0.27 2.20 7.18
CA LEU A 33 -0.52 1.19 6.48
C LEU A 33 0.37 0.15 5.79
N LEU A 34 1.48 0.58 5.19
CA LEU A 34 2.44 -0.31 4.55
C LEU A 34 3.18 -1.17 5.58
N GLY A 35 3.58 -0.60 6.72
CA GLY A 35 4.24 -1.34 7.79
C GLY A 35 3.33 -2.35 8.52
N GLU A 36 2.02 -2.11 8.55
CA GLU A 36 1.02 -2.99 9.16
C GLU A 36 0.42 -4.01 8.17
N TYR A 37 0.64 -3.82 6.85
CA TYR A 37 0.04 -4.66 5.83
C TYR A 37 0.65 -6.06 5.83
N THR A 38 -0.21 -7.06 6.00
CA THR A 38 0.13 -8.47 5.79
C THR A 38 -0.66 -9.03 4.61
N ILE A 39 0.00 -9.86 3.81
CA ILE A 39 -0.69 -10.57 2.72
C ILE A 39 -1.77 -11.45 3.36
N PRO A 40 -3.04 -11.37 2.90
CA PRO A 40 -4.09 -12.24 3.39
C PRO A 40 -3.74 -13.71 3.24
N ASP A 41 -4.25 -14.56 4.13
CA ASP A 41 -4.11 -16.00 3.99
C ASP A 41 -4.87 -16.47 2.74
N LEU A 42 -4.11 -16.72 1.67
CA LEU A 42 -4.61 -17.20 0.39
C LEU A 42 -4.16 -18.63 0.21
N LYS A 43 -5.09 -19.49 -0.22
CA LYS A 43 -4.75 -20.85 -0.64
C LYS A 43 -3.67 -20.80 -1.73
N PRO A 44 -2.63 -21.64 -1.66
CA PRO A 44 -1.53 -21.57 -2.61
C PRO A 44 -1.96 -21.96 -4.03
N GLU A 45 -2.93 -22.86 -4.20
CA GLU A 45 -3.29 -23.41 -5.51
C GLU A 45 -3.86 -22.35 -6.46
N PRO A 46 -4.87 -21.53 -6.09
CA PRO A 46 -5.38 -20.46 -6.96
C PRO A 46 -4.34 -19.38 -7.26
N VAL A 47 -3.45 -19.09 -6.31
CA VAL A 47 -2.38 -18.09 -6.50
C VAL A 47 -1.41 -18.56 -7.57
N VAL A 48 -1.00 -19.83 -7.52
CA VAL A 48 -0.10 -20.43 -8.51
C VAL A 48 -0.76 -20.47 -9.90
N GLU A 49 -2.03 -20.87 -10.00
CA GLU A 49 -2.73 -20.87 -11.28
C GLU A 49 -2.84 -19.47 -11.89
N LEU A 50 -3.18 -18.46 -11.08
CA LEU A 50 -3.25 -17.07 -11.52
C LEU A 50 -1.87 -16.57 -11.99
N GLN A 51 -0.80 -16.89 -11.27
CA GLN A 51 0.57 -16.55 -11.68
C GLN A 51 0.94 -17.19 -13.02
N ASN A 52 0.56 -18.45 -13.26
CA ASN A 52 0.82 -19.14 -14.52
C ASN A 52 0.05 -18.52 -15.68
N MET A 53 -1.23 -18.17 -15.48
CA MET A 53 -2.02 -17.45 -16.48
C MET A 53 -1.39 -16.11 -16.84
N VAL A 54 -0.99 -15.32 -15.84
CA VAL A 54 -0.38 -14.01 -16.06
C VAL A 54 0.96 -14.13 -16.79
N LYS A 55 1.78 -15.15 -16.47
CA LYS A 55 3.02 -15.44 -17.21
C LYS A 55 2.76 -15.76 -18.68
N HIS A 56 1.73 -16.57 -18.96
CA HIS A 56 1.40 -16.93 -20.33
C HIS A 56 0.97 -15.70 -21.14
N LEU A 57 0.07 -14.89 -20.58
CA LEU A 57 -0.38 -13.64 -21.22
C LEU A 57 0.76 -12.64 -21.42
N ALA A 58 1.73 -12.59 -20.50
CA ALA A 58 2.91 -11.75 -20.65
C ALA A 58 3.76 -12.18 -21.85
N ILE A 59 3.97 -13.48 -22.04
CA ILE A 59 4.68 -14.03 -23.20
C ILE A 59 3.94 -13.67 -24.49
N ASP A 60 2.62 -13.85 -24.54
CA ASP A 60 1.80 -13.48 -25.69
C ASP A 60 1.88 -11.99 -26.03
N ALA A 61 2.08 -11.15 -25.00
CA ALA A 61 2.27 -9.70 -25.15
C ALA A 61 3.72 -9.30 -25.49
N GLY A 62 4.64 -10.26 -25.69
CA GLY A 62 6.04 -10.01 -26.03
C GLY A 62 6.94 -9.73 -24.82
N MET A 63 6.51 -10.07 -23.61
CA MET A 63 7.33 -10.01 -22.40
C MET A 63 7.92 -11.38 -22.07
N GLU A 64 9.23 -11.52 -22.18
CA GLU A 64 9.94 -12.79 -21.88
C GLU A 64 9.84 -13.18 -20.39
N GLN A 65 9.69 -12.20 -19.50
CA GLN A 65 9.54 -12.40 -18.07
C GLN A 65 8.66 -11.32 -17.44
N LEU A 66 7.98 -11.67 -16.35
CA LEU A 66 7.26 -10.69 -15.55
C LEU A 66 8.27 -9.74 -14.86
N PRO A 67 7.94 -8.44 -14.73
CA PRO A 67 8.75 -7.52 -13.96
C PRO A 67 8.92 -8.04 -12.53
N THR A 68 10.13 -7.90 -11.99
CA THR A 68 10.34 -8.16 -10.56
C THR A 68 9.55 -7.13 -9.76
N LEU A 69 8.84 -7.60 -8.74
CA LEU A 69 8.25 -6.69 -7.78
C LEU A 69 9.39 -6.02 -7.02
N ARG A 70 9.40 -4.69 -7.01
CA ARG A 70 10.35 -3.94 -6.18
C ARG A 70 9.96 -4.20 -4.73
N GLU A 71 10.85 -4.83 -3.96
CA GLU A 71 10.65 -4.97 -2.52
C GLU A 71 10.65 -3.56 -1.91
N TYR A 72 9.52 -3.17 -1.34
CA TYR A 72 9.43 -1.97 -0.50
C TYR A 72 9.86 -2.39 0.91
N HIS A 73 11.10 -2.09 1.28
CA HIS A 73 11.62 -2.22 2.65
C HIS A 73 11.20 -1.02 3.51
#